data_AF-A0A658K7A1-F1
#
_entry.id   AF-A0A658K7A1-F1
#
_cell.length_a   1.000
_cell.length_b   1.000
_cell.length_c   1.000
_cell.angle_alpha   90.00
_cell.angle_beta   90.00
_cell.angle_gamma   90.00
#
_symmetry.space_group_name_H-M   'P 1'
#
loop_
_entity.id
_entity.type
_entity.pdbx_description
1 polymer ?
#
loop_
_entity_poly.entity_id
_entity_poly.type
_entity_poly.pdbx_seq_one_letter_code
_entity_poly.pdbx_strand_id
1 'polypeptide(L)' 'MIWSGALMLEFLGQGDERFTAAHDEIITAIEQVIASGDVTPDLGGKHSTQEVGAAIAGRVSAAQ' A
#
# COMPACT_ATOMS: atom_id res chain seq x y z
N MET A 1 4.26 -6.51 4.97
CA MET A 1 5.47 -5.65 5.00
C MET A 1 5.44 -4.65 3.84
N ILE A 2 4.44 -3.77 3.77
CA ILE A 2 4.31 -2.77 2.69
C ILE A 2 4.41 -1.37 3.27
N TRP A 3 3.67 -1.09 4.35
CA TRP A 3 3.74 0.17 5.08
C TRP A 3 5.17 0.56 5.48
N SER A 4 5.96 -0.38 6.02
CA SER A 4 7.36 -0.11 6.35
C SER A 4 8.20 0.31 5.14
N GLY A 5 7.87 -0.21 3.95
CA GLY A 5 8.50 0.22 2.69
C GLY A 5 8.10 1.64 2.29
N ALA A 6 6.83 2.02 2.50
CA ALA A 6 6.39 3.40 2.31
C ALA A 6 7.16 4.37 3.22
N LEU A 7 7.26 4.06 4.53
CA LEU A 7 8.03 4.88 5.49
C LEU A 7 9.51 4.98 5.10
N MET A 8 10.08 3.91 4.52
CA MET A 8 11.45 3.94 4.01
C MET A 8 11.61 4.89 2.81
N LEU A 9 10.62 4.96 1.91
CA LEU A 9 10.65 5.91 0.78
C LEU A 9 10.61 7.36 1.27
N GLU A 10 9.74 7.67 2.21
CA GLU A 10 9.67 9.01 2.83
C GLU A 10 11.01 9.40 3.46
N PHE A 11 11.62 8.48 4.22
CA PHE A 11 12.93 8.70 4.85
C PHE A 11 14.06 8.90 3.83
N LEU A 12 14.13 8.05 2.80
CA LEU A 12 15.19 8.11 1.79
C LEU A 12 15.02 9.28 0.80
N GLY A 13 13.79 9.75 0.60
CA GLY A 13 13.47 10.84 -0.31
C GLY A 13 14.04 12.19 0.10
N GLN A 14 14.31 12.41 1.40
CA GLN A 14 14.90 13.65 1.93
C GLN A 14 14.23 14.95 1.44
N GLY A 15 12.90 14.92 1.24
CA GLY A 15 12.12 16.06 0.74
C GLY A 15 11.93 16.11 -0.79
N ASP A 16 12.40 15.11 -1.53
CA ASP A 16 12.05 14.93 -2.95
C ASP A 16 10.57 14.55 -3.09
N GLU A 17 9.80 15.42 -3.76
CA GLU A 17 8.35 15.30 -3.94
C GLU A 17 7.93 13.95 -4.56
N ARG A 18 8.78 13.34 -5.39
CA ARG A 18 8.48 12.05 -6.03
C ARG A 18 8.40 10.92 -5.01
N PHE A 19 9.22 10.98 -3.97
CA PHE A 19 9.23 9.98 -2.90
C PHE A 19 8.05 10.18 -1.96
N THR A 20 7.69 11.43 -1.66
CA THR A 20 6.47 11.76 -0.90
C THR A 20 5.22 11.29 -1.64
N ALA A 21 5.12 11.58 -2.94
CA ALA A 21 3.99 11.11 -3.76
C ALA A 21 3.90 9.57 -3.76
N ALA A 22 5.03 8.86 -3.96
CA ALA A 22 5.05 7.40 -3.91
C ALA A 22 4.67 6.83 -2.54
N HIS A 23 5.11 7.46 -1.44
CA HIS A 23 4.67 7.12 -0.09
C HIS A 23 3.15 7.26 0.04
N ASP A 24 2.62 8.42 -0.31
CA ASP A 24 1.19 8.75 -0.15
C ASP A 24 0.29 7.84 -0.99
N GLU A 25 0.71 7.51 -2.21
CA GLU A 25 0.02 6.55 -3.08
C GLU A 25 -0.04 5.15 -2.47
N ILE A 26 1.07 4.67 -1.88
CA ILE A 26 1.11 3.36 -1.23
C ILE A 26 0.21 3.35 0.01
N ILE A 27 0.25 4.39 0.84
CA ILE A 27 -0.62 4.50 2.02
C ILE A 27 -2.09 4.51 1.60
N THR A 28 -2.44 5.34 0.61
CA THR A 28 -3.80 5.42 0.06
C THR A 28 -4.25 4.06 -0.45
N ALA A 29 -3.41 3.32 -1.17
CA ALA A 29 -3.74 1.99 -1.68
C ALA A 29 -3.99 0.96 -0.56
N ILE A 30 -3.22 1.01 0.53
CA ILE A 30 -3.43 0.14 1.69
C ILE A 30 -4.79 0.45 2.34
N GLU A 31 -5.07 1.73 2.64
CA GLU A 31 -6.33 2.16 3.24
C GLU A 31 -7.53 1.70 2.43
N GLN A 32 -7.42 1.87 1.11
CA GLN A 32 -8.42 1.50 0.13
C GLN A 32 -8.70 -0.01 0.05
N VAL A 33 -7.65 -0.85 0.13
CA VAL A 33 -7.79 -2.32 0.16
C VAL A 33 -8.39 -2.80 1.48
N ILE A 34 -8.00 -2.18 2.60
CA ILE A 34 -8.61 -2.49 3.90
C ILE A 34 -10.09 -2.09 3.91
N ALA A 35 -10.42 -0.91 3.39
CA ALA A 35 -11.79 -0.41 3.33
C ALA A 35 -12.71 -1.26 2.44
N SER A 36 -12.18 -1.92 1.39
CA SER A 36 -12.97 -2.85 0.56
C SER A 36 -13.17 -4.22 1.20
N GLY A 37 -12.47 -4.53 2.29
CA GLY A 37 -12.50 -5.84 2.94
C GLY A 37 -11.64 -6.89 2.23
N ASP A 38 -10.79 -6.49 1.28
CA ASP A 38 -9.85 -7.37 0.59
C ASP A 38 -8.62 -7.65 1.47
N VAL A 39 -8.87 -8.21 2.66
CA VAL A 39 -7.89 -8.39 3.74
C VAL A 39 -7.62 -9.86 4.05
N THR A 40 -6.54 -10.09 4.77
CA THR A 40 -6.12 -11.41 5.27
C THR A 40 -6.97 -11.88 6.46
N PRO A 41 -6.93 -13.19 6.83
CA PRO A 41 -7.76 -13.75 7.90
C PRO A 41 -7.54 -13.13 9.28
N ASP A 42 -6.35 -12.61 9.58
CA ASP A 42 -6.06 -11.92 10.85
C ASP A 42 -6.86 -10.62 11.02
N LEU A 43 -7.30 -9.99 9.91
CA LEU A 43 -8.19 -8.84 9.88
C LEU A 43 -9.65 -9.21 9.58
N GLY A 44 -9.99 -10.51 9.63
CA GLY A 44 -11.35 -11.01 9.39
C GLY A 44 -11.73 -11.22 7.92
N GLY A 45 -10.77 -11.16 7.00
CA GLY A 45 -10.98 -11.44 5.59
C GLY A 45 -10.73 -12.91 5.21
N LYS A 46 -10.61 -13.16 3.90
CA LYS A 46 -10.42 -14.51 3.34
C LYS A 46 -9.24 -14.61 2.37
N HIS A 47 -8.58 -13.49 2.07
CA HIS A 47 -7.54 -13.46 1.06
C HIS A 47 -6.20 -13.94 1.63
N SER A 48 -5.40 -14.58 0.79
CA SER A 48 -4.01 -14.91 1.08
C SER A 48 -3.12 -13.66 1.08
N THR A 49 -1.92 -13.80 1.64
CA THR A 49 -0.89 -12.74 1.63
C THR A 49 -0.59 -12.26 0.20
N GLN A 50 -0.55 -13.17 -0.77
CA GLN A 50 -0.27 -12.88 -2.17
C GLN A 50 -1.42 -12.09 -2.81
N GLU A 51 -2.67 -12.47 -2.53
CA GLU A 51 -3.85 -11.78 -3.06
C GLU A 51 -3.95 -10.34 -2.53
N VAL A 52 -3.75 -10.14 -1.23
CA VAL A 52 -3.75 -8.78 -0.64
C VAL A 52 -2.59 -7.93 -1.19
N GLY A 53 -1.40 -8.52 -1.33
CA GLY A 53 -0.26 -7.83 -1.93
C GLY A 53 -0.52 -7.42 -3.39
N ALA A 54 -1.11 -8.31 -4.18
CA ALA A 54 -1.50 -8.02 -5.56
C ALA A 54 -2.60 -6.94 -5.64
N ALA A 55 -3.58 -6.97 -4.74
CA ALA A 55 -4.62 -5.95 -4.67
C ALA A 55 -4.02 -4.55 -4.41
N ILE A 56 -3.10 -4.44 -3.45
CA ILE A 56 -2.41 -3.18 -3.15
C ILE A 56 -1.60 -2.70 -4.35
N ALA A 57 -0.77 -3.58 -4.94
CA ALA A 57 0.05 -3.23 -6.10
C ALA A 57 -0.79 -2.82 -7.32
N GLY A 58 -1.94 -3.47 -7.53
CA GLY A 58 -2.88 -3.14 -8.60
C GLY A 58 -3.45 -1.73 -8.43
N ARG A 59 -3.79 -1.32 -7.19
CA ARG A 59 -4.29 0.04 -6.92
C ARG A 59 -3.22 1.10 -7.13
N VAL A 60 -1.98 0.88 -6.67
CA VAL A 60 -0.85 1.80 -6.92
C VAL A 60 -0.63 1.97 -8.43
N SER A 61 -0.65 0.88 -9.20
CA SER A 61 -0.42 0.93 -10.64
C SER A 61 -1.55 1.66 -11.41
N ALA A 62 -2.75 1.71 -10.84
CA ALA A 62 -3.93 2.36 -11.41
C ALA A 62 -4.06 3.85 -11.03
N ALA A 63 -3.27 4.34 -10.07
CA ALA A 63 -3.33 5.71 -9.57
C ALA A 63 -2.58 6.75 -10.43
N GLN A 64 -2.16 6.36 -11.65
CA GLN A 64 -1.42 7.21 -12.60
C GLN A 64 -2.29 8.22 -13.34
#